data_AF-A0A2M7IGQ0-F1
#
_entry.id   AF-A0A2M7IGQ0-F1
#
_cell.length_a   1.000
_cell.length_b   1.000
_cell.length_c   1.000
_cell.angle_alpha   90.00
_cell.angle_beta   90.00
_cell.angle_gamma   90.00
#
_symmetry.space_group_name_H-M   'P 1'
#
loop_
_entity.id
_entity.type
_entity.pdbx_description
1 polymer ?
#
loop_
_entity_poly.entity_id
_entity_poly.type
_entity_poly.pdbx_seq_one_letter_code
_entity_poly.pdbx_strand_id
1 'polypeptide(L)' 'MEHDIKKLIVILGPTASGKSDLAVEIALRLGSGQARKKYGINGAEIISADSRQVFKGMDIGSGKIA' A
#
# COMPACT_ATOMS: atom_id res chain seq x y z
N MET A 1 28.58 9.26 4.67
CA MET A 1 27.24 9.87 4.71
C MET A 1 26.26 8.76 5.03
N GLU A 2 25.51 8.90 6.11
CA GLU A 2 24.48 7.91 6.47
C GLU A 2 23.26 8.17 5.59
N HIS A 3 22.87 7.19 4.77
CA HIS A 3 21.68 7.31 3.92
C HIS A 3 20.44 7.00 4.76
N ASP A 4 19.55 7.98 4.93
CA ASP A 4 18.22 7.76 5.51
C ASP A 4 17.37 6.95 4.53
N ILE A 5 17.42 5.62 4.63
CA ILE A 5 16.62 4.72 3.80
C ILE A 5 15.18 4.71 4.34
N LYS A 6 14.26 5.25 3.54
CA LYS A 6 12.84 5.16 3.84
C LYS A 6 12.39 3.70 3.84
N LYS A 7 11.61 3.33 4.86
CA LYS A 7 11.01 1.99 4.96
C LYS A 7 10.02 1.79 3.81
N LEU A 8 10.10 0.64 3.16
CA LEU A 8 9.21 0.24 2.06
C LEU A 8 8.63 -1.14 2.38
N ILE A 9 7.32 -1.28 2.19
CA ILE A 9 6.60 -2.55 2.27
C ILE A 9 6.17 -2.92 0.86
N VAL A 10 6.44 -4.15 0.44
CA VAL A 10 6.04 -4.66 -0.88
C VAL A 10 5.08 -5.83 -0.68
N ILE A 11 3.88 -5.72 -1.26
CA ILE A 11 2.83 -6.75 -1.19
C ILE A 11 2.69 -7.36 -2.58
N LEU A 12 3.25 -8.56 -2.76
CA LEU A 12 3.20 -9.33 -4.01
C LEU A 12 2.21 -10.48 -3.93
N GLY A 13 1.81 -11.01 -5.08
CA GLY A 13 0.96 -12.18 -5.17
C GLY A 13 0.04 -12.19 -6.41
N PRO A 14 -0.64 -13.32 -6.68
CA PRO A 14 -1.50 -13.49 -7.86
C PRO A 14 -2.66 -12.49 -7.92
N THR A 15 -3.23 -12.24 -9.10
CA THR A 15 -4.48 -11.48 -9.24
C THR A 15 -5.59 -12.10 -8.38
N ALA A 16 -6.44 -11.27 -7.78
CA ALA A 16 -7.53 -11.67 -6.88
C ALA A 16 -7.12 -12.33 -5.54
N SER A 17 -5.84 -12.28 -5.13
CA SER A 17 -5.38 -12.82 -3.84
C SER A 17 -5.57 -11.89 -2.62
N GLY A 18 -6.36 -10.81 -2.73
CA GLY A 18 -6.61 -9.87 -1.61
C GLY A 18 -5.49 -8.86 -1.30
N LYS A 19 -4.55 -8.63 -2.22
CA LYS A 19 -3.40 -7.72 -1.99
C LYS A 19 -3.81 -6.28 -1.67
N SER A 20 -4.79 -5.74 -2.39
CA SER A 20 -5.25 -4.38 -2.17
C SER A 20 -5.92 -4.23 -0.81
N ASP A 21 -6.72 -5.21 -0.39
CA ASP A 21 -7.36 -5.21 0.94
C ASP A 21 -6.30 -5.22 2.05
N LEU A 22 -5.29 -6.09 1.91
CA LEU A 22 -4.17 -6.13 2.86
C LEU A 22 -3.37 -4.82 2.89
N ALA A 23 -3.15 -4.19 1.73
CA ALA A 23 -2.46 -2.90 1.66
C ALA A 23 -3.21 -1.80 2.43
N VAL A 24 -4.53 -1.74 2.26
CA VAL A 24 -5.41 -0.80 2.98
C VAL A 24 -5.39 -1.07 4.49
N GLU A 25 -5.52 -2.33 4.90
CA GLU A 25 -5.47 -2.70 6.33
C GLU A 25 -4.15 -2.29 6.99
N ILE A 26 -3.02 -2.54 6.30
CA ILE A 26 -1.70 -2.13 6.79
C ILE A 26 -1.60 -0.61 6.89
N ALA A 27 -2.04 0.14 5.87
CA ALA A 27 -1.98 1.59 5.88
C ALA A 27 -2.79 2.21 7.03
N LEU A 28 -4.01 1.71 7.24
CA LEU A 28 -4.87 2.14 8.36
C LEU A 28 -4.23 1.84 9.73
N ARG A 29 -3.64 0.65 9.89
CA ARG A 29 -2.92 0.29 11.13
C ARG A 29 -1.71 1.18 11.38
N LEU A 30 -0.93 1.48 10.34
CA LEU A 30 0.26 2.34 10.43
C LEU A 30 -0.08 3.81 10.67
N GLY A 31 -1.28 4.26 10.27
CA GLY A 31 -1.81 5.59 10.59
C GLY A 31 -2.34 5.74 12.02
N SER A 32 -2.43 4.65 12.79
CA SER A 32 -2.98 4.69 14.15
C SER A 32 -2.04 5.38 15.15
N GLY A 33 -2.63 5.99 16.19
CA GLY A 33 -1.85 6.60 17.28
C GLY A 33 -0.97 5.59 18.04
N GLN A 34 -1.40 4.32 18.08
CA GLN A 34 -0.60 3.23 18.66
C GLN A 34 0.67 2.96 17.83
N ALA A 35 0.56 2.94 16.50
CA ALA A 35 1.70 2.77 15.61
C ALA A 35 2.70 3.92 15.74
N ARG A 36 2.21 5.17 15.85
CA ARG A 36 3.06 6.33 16.12
C ARG A 36 3.84 6.18 17.42
N LYS A 37 3.18 5.80 18.52
CA LYS A 37 3.83 5.63 19.83
C LYS A 37 4.84 4.49 19.84
N LYS A 38 4.54 3.37 19.17
CA LYS A 38 5.37 2.15 19.20
C LYS A 38 6.54 2.19 18.21
N TYR A 39 6.33 2.76 17.04
CA TYR A 39 7.27 2.67 15.92
C TYR A 39 7.76 4.03 15.39
N GLY A 40 7.23 5.16 15.88
CA GLY A 40 7.56 6.49 15.36
C GLY A 40 7.08 6.73 13.93
N ILE A 41 6.09 5.96 13.46
CA ILE A 41 5.54 6.05 12.09
C ILE A 41 4.29 6.90 12.12
N ASN A 42 4.16 7.84 11.17
CA ASN A 42 3.02 8.76 11.08
C ASN A 42 1.92 8.29 10.11
N GLY A 43 2.12 7.17 9.42
CA GLY A 43 1.22 6.63 8.42
C GLY A 43 1.96 5.89 7.32
N ALA A 44 1.22 5.47 6.31
CA ALA A 44 1.76 4.90 5.08
C ALA A 44 0.88 5.29 3.89
N GLU A 45 1.51 5.45 2.74
CA GLU A 45 0.84 5.69 1.47
C GLU A 45 0.94 4.42 0.62
N ILE A 46 -0.13 4.13 -0.12
CA ILE A 46 -0.20 2.97 -1.02
C ILE A 46 0.12 3.46 -2.44
N ILE A 47 1.09 2.82 -3.08
CA ILE A 47 1.43 3.04 -4.48
C ILE A 47 1.08 1.77 -5.24
N SER A 48 0.20 1.87 -6.25
CA SER A 48 -0.09 0.73 -7.12
C SER A 48 1.11 0.44 -8.01
N ALA A 49 1.56 -0.81 -8.02
CA ALA A 49 2.61 -1.33 -8.88
C ALA A 49 2.05 -2.24 -9.99
N ASP A 50 0.74 -2.14 -10.29
CA ASP A 50 0.09 -2.90 -11.35
C ASP A 50 0.10 -2.13 -12.68
N SER A 51 0.67 -2.73 -13.72
CA SER A 51 0.83 -2.10 -15.04
C SER A 51 -0.49 -1.88 -15.79
N ARG A 52 -1.60 -2.47 -15.35
CA ARG A 52 -2.93 -2.30 -15.95
C ARG A 52 -3.76 -1.25 -15.22
N GLN A 53 -3.54 -1.03 -13.92
CA GLN A 53 -4.30 -0.05 -13.14
C GLN A 53 -3.96 1.41 -13.45
N VAL A 54 -2.87 1.68 -14.18
CA VAL A 54 -2.48 3.03 -14.60
C VAL A 54 -3.40 3.62 -15.67
N PHE A 55 -4.11 2.79 -16.44
CA PHE A 55 -4.94 3.25 -17.56
C PHE A 55 -6.29 3.80 -17.08
N LYS A 56 -6.64 5.03 -17.50
CA LYS A 56 -7.94 5.64 -17.22
C LYS A 56 -9.06 4.90 -17.96
N GLY A 57 -10.21 4.73 -17.29
CA GLY A 57 -11.38 4.03 -17.85
C GLY A 57 -11.27 2.50 -17.86
N MET A 58 -10.16 1.92 -17.41
CA MET A 58 -9.95 0.47 -17.34
C MET A 58 -10.15 -0.06 -15.91
N ASP A 59 -11.20 0.36 -15.21
CA ASP A 59 -11.31 0.10 -13.77
C ASP A 59 -11.76 -1.35 -13.46
N ILE A 60 -12.79 -1.84 -14.15
CA ILE A 60 -13.36 -3.19 -13.95
C ILE A 60 -12.35 -4.28 -14.35
N GLY A 61 -11.82 -4.21 -15.58
CA GLY A 61 -10.93 -5.24 -16.14
C GLY A 61 -9.50 -5.25 -15.58
N SER A 62 -9.13 -4.26 -14.77
CA SER A 62 -7.86 -4.23 -14.03
C SER A 62 -8.04 -4.40 -12.52
N GLY A 63 -9.28 -4.61 -12.05
CA GLY A 63 -9.58 -4.80 -10.64
C GLY A 63 -9.13 -3.62 -9.77
N LYS A 64 -9.31 -2.37 -10.25
CA LYS A 64 -9.06 -1.21 -9.40
C LYS A 64 -10.01 -1.22 -8.21
N ILE A 65 -9.45 -0.90 -7.05
CA ILE A 65 -10.24 -0.63 -5.86
C ILE A 65 -10.95 0.72 -6.02
N ALA A 66 -12.20 0.79 -5.54
CA ALA A 66 -13.05 1.99 -5.57
C ALA A 66 -13.00 2.73 -4.23
#